data_AF-A0AAD8JJ23-F1
#
_entry.id   AF-A0AAD8JJ23-F1
#
_cell.length_a   1.000
_cell.length_b   1.000
_cell.length_c   1.000
_cell.angle_alpha   90.00
_cell.angle_beta   90.00
_cell.angle_gamma   90.00
#
_symmetry.space_group_name_H-M   'P 1'
#
loop_
_entity.id
_entity.type
_entity.pdbx_description
1 polymer ?
#
loop_
_entity_poly.entity_id
_entity_poly.type
_entity_poly.pdbx_seq_one_letter_code
_entity_poly.pdbx_strand_id
1 'polypeptide(L)'
;MLMKQLACAFPSLPKKYNPISNIIPILEKDPSRTFNGNGSLHSRILEAANPKSNPKVSIFNVLDQWVDQGRRVELQQLRKIIKHLTKLNHFHHALQISQWMGSKSYLHLSSTDFTLRLGLISKFYGVQQADEYFNNIPITFKDLQTYETLLISYADAKLLEKAEGVMQIIRNLSGCKTISYNVMLN
;
A
#
# COMPACT_ATOMS: atom_id res chain seq x y z
N MET A 1 -29.51 -6.47 -31.60
CA MET A 1 -28.89 -7.24 -32.70
C MET A 1 -27.84 -6.33 -33.30
N LEU A 2 -26.52 -6.48 -33.17
CA LEU A 2 -25.58 -7.49 -32.68
C LEU A 2 -24.31 -6.67 -32.37
N MET A 3 -23.78 -6.63 -31.14
CA MET A 3 -22.65 -7.49 -30.72
C MET A 3 -21.68 -7.87 -31.86
N LYS A 4 -20.45 -7.36 -31.74
CA LYS A 4 -19.18 -7.83 -32.33
C LYS A 4 -18.78 -7.25 -33.70
N GLN A 5 -17.90 -6.25 -33.63
CA GLN A 5 -16.54 -6.51 -34.12
C GLN A 5 -15.51 -5.84 -33.19
N LEU A 6 -14.67 -6.69 -32.63
CA LEU A 6 -13.62 -6.43 -31.66
C LEU A 6 -12.32 -6.05 -32.37
N ALA A 7 -11.47 -5.35 -31.61
CA ALA A 7 -10.02 -5.27 -31.74
C ALA A 7 -9.47 -4.48 -32.94
N CYS A 8 -9.11 -3.22 -32.68
CA CYS A 8 -7.81 -2.63 -33.04
C CYS A 8 -7.84 -1.12 -32.80
N ALA A 9 -7.67 -0.72 -31.53
CA ALA A 9 -7.06 0.55 -31.13
C ALA A 9 -7.19 0.64 -29.61
N PHE A 10 -6.34 -0.11 -28.88
CA PHE A 10 -5.97 0.37 -27.55
C PHE A 10 -5.18 1.65 -27.79
N PRO A 11 -5.69 2.84 -27.38
CA PRO A 11 -4.84 3.99 -27.30
C PRO A 11 -3.71 3.61 -26.35
N SER A 12 -2.47 3.77 -26.80
CA SER A 12 -1.27 3.56 -26.01
C SER A 12 -1.48 4.08 -24.58
N LEU A 13 -1.35 3.17 -23.60
CA LEU A 13 -1.44 3.50 -22.17
C LEU A 13 -0.56 4.72 -21.89
N PRO A 14 -1.08 5.77 -21.23
CA PRO A 14 -0.30 6.95 -20.94
C PRO A 14 0.93 6.58 -20.10
N LYS A 15 2.05 7.24 -20.43
CA LYS A 15 3.35 7.12 -19.76
C LYS A 15 3.17 7.16 -18.23
N LYS A 16 3.58 6.07 -17.55
CA LYS A 16 3.88 5.92 -16.11
C LYS A 16 3.07 6.82 -15.16
N TYR A 17 1.85 6.41 -14.83
CA TYR A 17 1.17 6.89 -13.63
C TYR A 17 1.88 6.30 -12.39
N ASN A 18 2.65 7.12 -11.68
CA ASN A 18 3.23 6.78 -10.38
C ASN A 18 2.63 7.72 -9.32
N PRO A 19 1.45 7.39 -8.75
CA PRO A 19 0.71 8.28 -7.86
C PRO A 19 1.46 8.65 -6.57
N ILE A 20 2.58 7.98 -6.29
CA ILE A 20 3.35 8.10 -5.06
C ILE A 20 4.23 9.35 -5.06
N SER A 21 4.82 9.73 -6.20
CA SER A 21 5.88 10.76 -6.25
C SER A 21 5.40 12.17 -5.86
N ASN A 22 4.10 12.42 -5.94
CA ASN A 22 3.53 13.75 -5.73
C ASN A 22 2.77 13.89 -4.39
N ILE A 23 2.55 12.79 -3.64
CA ILE A 23 1.73 12.79 -2.42
C ILE A 23 2.59 12.57 -1.16
N ILE A 24 3.61 11.72 -1.25
CA ILE A 24 4.52 11.43 -0.14
C ILE A 24 5.95 11.54 -0.66
N PRO A 25 6.84 12.32 -0.02
CA PRO A 25 8.25 12.36 -0.38
C PRO A 25 8.78 10.93 -0.45
N ILE A 26 9.36 10.55 -1.59
CA ILE A 26 10.10 9.29 -1.68
C ILE A 26 11.22 9.41 -0.67
N LEU A 27 11.17 8.57 0.37
CA LEU A 27 12.19 8.55 1.41
C LEU A 27 13.53 8.23 0.73
N GLU A 28 14.47 9.19 0.81
CA GLU A 28 15.62 9.29 -0.07
C GLU A 28 16.44 8.00 -0.17
N LYS A 29 16.98 7.78 -1.38
CA LYS A 29 18.03 6.81 -1.63
C LYS A 29 19.36 7.45 -1.21
N ASP A 30 19.95 6.99 -0.11
CA ASP A 30 21.31 7.40 0.25
C ASP A 30 22.33 6.44 -0.39
N PRO A 31 23.14 6.87 -1.38
CA PRO A 31 24.02 5.97 -2.15
C PRO A 31 25.15 5.29 -1.34
N SER A 32 25.28 5.56 -0.05
CA SER A 32 26.54 5.39 0.69
C SER A 32 26.88 3.98 1.22
N ARG A 33 26.20 2.88 0.84
CA ARG A 33 26.72 1.53 1.18
C ARG A 33 26.21 0.37 0.33
N THR A 34 27.11 -0.52 -0.07
CA THR A 34 26.81 -1.84 -0.66
C THR A 34 26.60 -2.90 0.41
N PHE A 35 25.43 -3.55 0.41
CA PHE A 35 25.11 -4.68 1.29
C PHE A 35 25.78 -5.95 0.74
N ASN A 36 26.93 -6.32 1.31
CA ASN A 36 27.74 -7.45 0.86
C ASN A 36 27.44 -8.77 1.61
N GLY A 37 26.33 -8.85 2.35
CA GLY A 37 26.02 -10.02 3.17
C GLY A 37 25.40 -11.17 2.39
N ASN A 38 25.98 -12.38 2.42
CA ASN A 38 25.44 -13.61 1.78
C ASN A 38 24.08 -14.10 2.33
N GLY A 39 23.38 -13.30 3.15
CA GLY A 39 22.10 -13.64 3.76
C GLY A 39 20.88 -13.41 2.86
N SER A 40 19.73 -13.93 3.33
CA SER A 40 18.42 -13.76 2.67
C SER A 40 17.98 -12.29 2.60
N LEU A 41 17.08 -11.97 1.66
CA LEU A 41 16.49 -10.63 1.56
C LEU A 41 15.84 -10.18 2.88
N HIS A 42 15.18 -11.12 3.58
CA HIS A 42 14.55 -10.88 4.88
C HIS A 42 15.58 -10.41 5.92
N SER A 43 16.70 -11.13 6.04
CA SER A 43 17.78 -10.78 6.97
C SER A 43 18.40 -9.42 6.67
N ARG A 44 18.67 -9.12 5.39
CA ARG A 44 19.26 -7.83 4.97
C ARG A 44 18.34 -6.65 5.27
N ILE A 45 17.03 -6.81 5.05
CA ILE A 45 16.05 -5.76 5.34
C ILE A 45 15.89 -5.56 6.85
N LEU A 46 15.86 -6.64 7.64
CA LEU A 46 15.79 -6.51 9.10
C LEU A 46 17.05 -5.88 9.69
N GLU A 47 18.22 -6.20 9.16
CA GLU A 47 19.47 -5.56 9.57
C GLU A 47 19.45 -4.07 9.21
N ALA A 48 19.03 -3.69 8.01
CA ALA A 48 18.88 -2.28 7.64
C ALA A 48 17.81 -1.54 8.46
N ALA A 49 16.76 -2.23 8.90
CA ALA A 49 15.72 -1.66 9.76
C ALA A 49 16.09 -1.64 11.26
N ASN A 50 17.24 -2.18 11.65
CA ASN A 50 17.68 -2.23 13.04
C ASN A 50 18.33 -0.90 13.45
N PRO A 51 17.86 -0.20 14.50
CA PRO A 51 18.43 1.08 14.93
C PRO A 51 19.91 1.01 15.33
N LYS A 52 20.40 -0.17 15.74
CA LYS A 52 21.81 -0.40 16.09
C LYS A 52 22.69 -0.57 14.85
N SER A 53 22.08 -0.88 13.71
CA SER A 53 22.74 -0.90 12.41
C SER A 53 22.70 0.50 11.82
N ASN A 54 23.78 0.90 11.18
CA ASN A 54 24.06 2.29 10.79
C ASN A 54 22.82 3.00 10.17
N PRO A 55 22.33 4.14 10.73
CA PRO A 55 21.04 4.77 10.39
C PRO A 55 20.92 5.30 8.95
N LYS A 56 21.96 5.16 8.12
CA LYS A 56 22.04 5.66 6.75
C LYS A 56 21.61 4.65 5.68
N VAL A 57 21.34 3.39 6.05
CA VAL A 57 20.98 2.37 5.07
C VAL A 57 19.48 2.42 4.77
N SER A 58 19.12 3.05 3.64
CA SER A 58 17.73 3.06 3.15
C SER A 58 17.32 1.67 2.63
N ILE A 59 16.10 1.23 2.97
CA ILE A 59 15.53 -0.04 2.49
C ILE A 59 15.44 -0.09 0.96
N PHE A 60 15.27 1.06 0.31
CA PHE A 60 15.29 1.17 -1.15
C PHE A 60 16.61 0.66 -1.74
N ASN A 61 17.74 1.00 -1.12
CA ASN A 61 19.05 0.59 -1.61
C ASN A 61 19.28 -0.90 -1.43
N VAL A 62 18.84 -1.46 -0.30
CA VAL A 62 18.94 -2.91 -0.06
C VAL A 62 18.17 -3.69 -1.12
N LEU A 63 16.96 -3.22 -1.45
CA LEU A 63 16.10 -3.83 -2.46
C LEU A 63 16.64 -3.63 -3.89
N ASP A 64 17.13 -2.44 -4.23
CA ASP A 64 17.73 -2.17 -5.54
C ASP A 64 19.00 -3.00 -5.74
N GLN A 65 19.91 -3.03 -4.76
CA GLN A 65 21.11 -3.87 -4.83
C GLN A 65 20.78 -5.35 -4.92
N TRP A 66 19.69 -5.80 -4.28
CA TRP A 66 19.24 -7.19 -4.41
C TRP A 66 18.86 -7.52 -5.85
N VAL A 67 18.15 -6.62 -6.53
CA VAL A 67 17.75 -6.76 -7.93
C VAL A 67 18.96 -6.62 -8.86
N ASP A 68 19.87 -5.66 -8.59
CA ASP A 68 21.09 -5.45 -9.37
C ASP A 68 22.04 -6.65 -9.31
N GLN A 69 21.99 -7.43 -8.22
CA GLN A 69 22.69 -8.72 -8.10
C GLN A 69 22.00 -9.85 -8.91
N GLY A 70 21.03 -9.53 -9.77
CA GLY A 70 20.30 -10.48 -10.62
C GLY A 70 19.32 -11.38 -9.85
N ARG A 71 19.08 -11.10 -8.56
CA ARG A 71 18.20 -11.94 -7.73
C ARG A 71 16.75 -11.51 -7.86
N ARG A 72 15.87 -12.50 -7.93
CA ARG A 72 14.42 -12.28 -7.99
C ARG A 72 13.90 -11.81 -6.63
N VAL A 73 12.87 -10.97 -6.68
CA VAL A 73 12.11 -10.50 -5.52
C VAL A 73 10.67 -10.93 -5.70
N GLU A 74 10.15 -11.67 -4.71
CA GLU A 74 8.77 -12.15 -4.74
C GLU A 74 7.87 -11.24 -3.90
N LEU A 75 6.70 -10.87 -4.45
CA LEU A 75 5.71 -10.05 -3.74
C LEU A 75 5.30 -10.66 -2.40
N GLN A 76 5.09 -11.98 -2.37
CA GLN A 76 4.72 -12.67 -1.13
C GLN A 76 5.79 -12.54 -0.04
N GLN A 77 7.06 -12.58 -0.43
CA GLN A 77 8.17 -12.39 0.49
C GLN A 77 8.17 -10.95 1.05
N LEU A 78 7.98 -9.94 0.20
CA LEU A 78 7.90 -8.54 0.64
C LEU A 78 6.71 -8.31 1.59
N ARG A 79 5.53 -8.86 1.28
CA ARG A 79 4.35 -8.78 2.15
C ARG A 79 4.62 -9.40 3.53
N LYS A 80 5.30 -10.56 3.59
CA LYS A 80 5.70 -11.20 4.85
C LYS A 80 6.66 -10.31 5.64
N ILE A 81 7.63 -9.67 4.97
CA ILE A 81 8.59 -8.74 5.61
C ILE A 81 7.86 -7.52 6.15
N ILE A 82 6.97 -6.89 5.37
CA ILE A 82 6.15 -5.76 5.82
C ILE A 82 5.35 -6.15 7.07
N LYS A 83 4.68 -7.31 7.06
CA LYS A 83 3.91 -7.82 8.21
C LYS A 83 4.79 -8.08 9.43
N HIS A 84 6.05 -8.46 9.24
CA HIS A 84 7.01 -8.60 10.35
C HIS A 84 7.37 -7.22 10.90
N LEU A 85 7.76 -6.27 10.04
CA LEU A 85 8.14 -4.92 10.45
C LEU A 85 7.02 -4.17 11.16
N THR A 86 5.76 -4.35 10.74
CA THR A 86 4.60 -3.74 11.42
C THR A 86 4.40 -4.29 12.83
N LYS A 87 4.65 -5.59 13.06
CA LYS A 87 4.62 -6.18 14.41
C LYS A 87 5.71 -5.62 15.33
N LEU A 88 6.83 -5.19 14.75
CA LEU A 88 7.93 -4.53 15.46
C LEU A 88 7.73 -3.01 15.57
N ASN A 89 6.57 -2.47 15.14
CA ASN A 89 6.30 -1.03 15.06
C ASN A 89 7.27 -0.24 14.16
N HIS A 90 7.99 -0.90 13.24
CA HIS A 90 8.88 -0.26 12.27
C HIS A 90 8.10 0.22 11.03
N PHE A 91 7.09 1.06 11.24
CA PHE A 91 6.17 1.50 10.18
C PHE A 91 6.85 2.27 9.04
N HIS A 92 7.87 3.07 9.36
CA HIS A 92 8.68 3.79 8.38
C HIS A 92 9.32 2.83 7.35
N HIS A 93 10.06 1.84 7.83
CA HIS A 93 10.73 0.85 6.97
C HIS A 93 9.72 -0.01 6.20
N ALA A 94 8.62 -0.39 6.84
CA ALA A 94 7.53 -1.11 6.17
C ALA A 94 6.93 -0.29 5.01
N LEU A 95 6.76 1.02 5.20
CA LEU A 95 6.26 1.92 4.17
C LEU A 95 7.26 2.08 3.02
N GLN A 96 8.56 2.18 3.31
CA GLN A 96 9.60 2.21 2.27
C GLN A 96 9.54 0.99 1.35
N ILE A 97 9.36 -0.22 1.91
CA ILE A 97 9.20 -1.44 1.09
C ILE A 97 7.95 -1.33 0.22
N SER A 98 6.83 -0.93 0.82
CA SER A 98 5.58 -0.78 0.07
C SER A 98 5.72 0.23 -1.07
N GLN A 99 6.34 1.39 -0.84
CA GLN A 99 6.60 2.39 -1.88
C GLN A 99 7.55 1.85 -2.97
N TRP A 100 8.62 1.15 -2.59
CA TRP A 100 9.52 0.49 -3.53
C TRP A 100 8.75 -0.49 -4.43
N MET A 101 7.84 -1.30 -3.87
CA MET A 101 6.98 -2.20 -4.65
C MET A 101 6.18 -1.46 -5.72
N GLY A 102 5.63 -0.28 -5.39
CA GLY A 102 4.89 0.55 -6.35
C GLY A 102 5.74 1.20 -7.43
N SER A 103 7.04 1.39 -7.18
CA SER A 103 7.97 1.95 -8.17
C SER A 103 8.37 0.95 -9.26
N LYS A 104 8.18 -0.35 -9.02
CA LYS A 104 8.63 -1.43 -9.93
C LYS A 104 7.47 -1.91 -10.81
N SER A 105 7.54 -1.61 -12.09
CA SER A 105 6.49 -1.96 -13.07
C SER A 105 6.29 -3.47 -13.29
N TYR A 106 7.29 -4.29 -12.97
CA TYR A 106 7.20 -5.75 -13.07
C TYR A 106 6.48 -6.39 -11.89
N LEU A 107 6.17 -5.63 -10.84
CA LEU A 107 5.41 -6.09 -9.68
C LEU A 107 3.93 -5.74 -9.86
N HIS A 108 3.12 -6.76 -10.10
CA HIS A 108 1.67 -6.59 -10.21
C HIS A 108 1.04 -6.50 -8.82
N LEU A 109 0.79 -5.26 -8.37
CA LEU A 109 0.13 -5.01 -7.10
C LEU A 109 -1.35 -5.40 -7.15
N SER A 110 -1.82 -6.04 -6.08
CA SER A 110 -3.23 -6.35 -5.87
C SER A 110 -3.88 -5.34 -4.93
N SER A 111 -5.21 -5.35 -4.84
CA SER A 111 -5.97 -4.52 -3.90
C SER A 111 -5.42 -4.58 -2.47
N THR A 112 -5.08 -5.78 -1.97
CA THR A 112 -4.44 -5.98 -0.66
C THR A 112 -3.15 -5.17 -0.45
N ASP A 113 -2.35 -4.93 -1.48
CA ASP A 113 -1.12 -4.12 -1.35
C ASP A 113 -1.44 -2.64 -1.18
N PHE A 114 -2.48 -2.15 -1.86
CA PHE A 114 -2.97 -0.78 -1.71
C PHE A 114 -3.56 -0.57 -0.32
N THR A 115 -4.38 -1.51 0.16
CA THR A 115 -4.94 -1.54 1.52
C THR A 115 -3.83 -1.56 2.58
N LEU A 116 -2.83 -2.43 2.41
CA LEU A 116 -1.66 -2.50 3.30
C LEU A 116 -0.94 -1.15 3.36
N ARG A 117 -0.71 -0.51 2.21
CA ARG A 117 -0.04 0.80 2.16
C ARG A 117 -0.88 1.89 2.83
N LEU A 118 -2.20 1.89 2.61
CA LEU A 118 -3.11 2.85 3.24
C LEU A 118 -3.01 2.81 4.76
N GLY A 119 -3.04 1.60 5.34
CA GLY A 119 -2.86 1.42 6.78
C GLY A 119 -1.50 1.90 7.29
N LEU A 120 -0.42 1.64 6.54
CA LEU A 120 0.92 2.12 6.88
C LEU A 120 1.02 3.66 6.85
N ILE A 121 0.45 4.30 5.84
CA ILE A 121 0.40 5.76 5.72
C ILE A 121 -0.38 6.35 6.88
N SER A 122 -1.57 5.80 7.18
CA SER A 122 -2.38 6.27 8.30
C SER A 122 -1.66 6.20 9.64
N LYS A 123 -0.88 5.13 9.87
CA LYS A 123 -0.14 4.96 11.14
C LYS A 123 1.10 5.84 11.24
N PHE A 124 1.77 6.15 10.12
CA PHE A 124 3.03 6.90 10.13
C PHE A 124 2.85 8.40 9.88
N TYR A 125 2.07 8.79 8.87
CA TYR A 125 1.84 10.19 8.49
C TYR A 125 0.54 10.76 9.04
N GLY A 126 -0.41 9.90 9.39
CA GLY A 126 -1.71 10.30 9.90
C GLY A 126 -2.84 10.16 8.88
N VAL A 127 -4.05 10.47 9.34
CA VAL A 127 -5.29 10.20 8.62
C VAL A 127 -5.49 11.08 7.38
N GLN A 128 -4.94 12.31 7.38
CA GLN A 128 -5.08 13.22 6.25
C GLN A 128 -4.35 12.70 5.01
N GLN A 129 -3.10 12.26 5.16
CA GLN A 129 -2.31 11.68 4.07
C GLN A 129 -2.87 10.33 3.63
N ALA A 130 -3.49 9.58 4.55
CA ALA A 130 -4.20 8.36 4.21
C ALA A 130 -5.43 8.64 3.34
N ASP A 131 -6.18 9.70 3.64
CA ASP A 131 -7.35 10.16 2.87
C ASP A 131 -6.94 10.58 1.44
N GLU A 132 -5.89 11.39 1.32
CA GLU A 132 -5.31 11.80 0.03
C GLU A 132 -4.84 10.59 -0.78
N TYR A 133 -4.12 9.66 -0.15
CA TYR A 133 -3.68 8.43 -0.81
C TYR A 133 -4.88 7.59 -1.26
N PHE A 134 -5.88 7.40 -0.40
CA PHE A 134 -7.09 6.65 -0.72
C PHE A 134 -7.79 7.23 -1.96
N ASN A 135 -7.94 8.55 -2.04
CA ASN A 135 -8.57 9.21 -3.18
C ASN A 135 -7.85 8.94 -4.51
N ASN A 136 -6.53 8.75 -4.47
CA ASN A 136 -5.71 8.42 -5.65
C ASN A 136 -5.65 6.92 -6.01
N ILE A 137 -6.17 6.03 -5.17
CA ILE A 137 -6.28 4.60 -5.53
C ILE A 137 -7.30 4.45 -6.66
N PRO A 138 -6.99 3.75 -7.77
CA PRO A 138 -7.96 3.48 -8.82
C PRO A 138 -9.17 2.74 -8.27
N ILE A 139 -10.37 3.08 -8.74
CA ILE A 139 -11.63 2.49 -8.23
C ILE A 139 -11.64 0.96 -8.27
N THR A 140 -10.94 0.35 -9.24
CA THR A 140 -10.79 -1.10 -9.38
C THR A 140 -10.06 -1.78 -8.21
N PHE A 141 -9.26 -1.02 -7.47
CA PHE A 141 -8.52 -1.48 -6.29
C PHE A 141 -9.12 -0.95 -4.98
N LYS A 142 -10.29 -0.28 -5.03
CA LYS A 142 -11.04 0.13 -3.84
C LYS A 142 -12.08 -0.93 -3.52
N ASP A 143 -11.64 -1.97 -2.84
CA ASP A 143 -12.52 -3.03 -2.34
C ASP A 143 -12.96 -2.78 -0.90
N LEU A 144 -13.79 -3.70 -0.38
CA LEU A 144 -14.25 -3.70 1.00
C LEU A 144 -13.10 -3.51 2.00
N GLN A 145 -11.97 -4.21 1.83
CA GLN A 145 -10.81 -4.12 2.73
C GLN A 145 -10.20 -2.71 2.75
N THR A 146 -10.17 -2.05 1.59
CA THR A 146 -9.67 -0.68 1.46
C THR A 146 -10.55 0.30 2.24
N TYR A 147 -11.88 0.17 2.12
CA TYR A 147 -12.83 0.98 2.89
C TYR A 147 -12.79 0.65 4.39
N GLU A 148 -12.67 -0.62 4.78
CA GLU A 148 -12.52 -1.03 6.18
C GLU A 148 -11.27 -0.41 6.81
N THR A 149 -10.16 -0.40 6.07
CA THR A 149 -8.91 0.23 6.55
C THR A 149 -9.08 1.73 6.71
N LEU A 150 -9.75 2.41 5.77
CA LEU A 150 -10.06 3.83 5.89
C LEU A 150 -10.98 4.14 7.09
N LEU A 151 -11.98 3.27 7.33
CA LEU A 151 -12.86 3.37 8.50
C LEU A 151 -12.07 3.27 9.81
N ILE A 152 -11.17 2.29 9.92
CA ILE A 152 -10.28 2.14 11.09
C ILE A 152 -9.44 3.41 11.28
N SER A 153 -8.88 3.95 10.20
CA SER A 153 -8.10 5.19 10.22
C SER A 153 -8.90 6.40 10.73
N TYR A 154 -10.15 6.58 10.29
CA TYR A 154 -11.01 7.67 10.78
C TYR A 154 -11.44 7.46 12.24
N ALA A 155 -11.74 6.22 12.63
CA ALA A 155 -12.08 5.89 14.01
C ALA A 155 -10.91 6.17 14.97
N ASP A 156 -9.70 5.75 14.60
CA ASP A 156 -8.47 6.03 15.37
C ASP A 156 -8.22 7.54 15.51
N ALA A 157 -8.52 8.31 14.46
CA ALA A 157 -8.41 9.77 14.46
C ALA A 157 -9.61 10.51 15.09
N LYS A 158 -10.62 9.78 15.60
CA LYS A 158 -11.85 10.33 16.19
C LYS A 158 -12.66 11.23 15.25
N LEU A 159 -12.59 10.97 13.94
CA LEU A 159 -13.34 11.70 12.91
C LEU A 159 -14.69 11.02 12.65
N LEU A 160 -15.64 11.23 13.58
CA LEU A 160 -16.92 10.51 13.60
C LEU A 160 -17.73 10.64 12.31
N GLU A 161 -17.92 11.87 11.81
CA GLU A 161 -18.70 12.12 10.60
C GLU A 161 -18.14 11.40 9.37
N LYS A 162 -16.80 11.41 9.21
CA LYS A 162 -16.14 10.69 8.12
C LYS A 162 -16.25 9.18 8.28
N ALA A 163 -16.10 8.67 9.51
CA ALA A 163 -16.26 7.25 9.81
C ALA A 163 -17.68 6.75 9.49
N GLU A 164 -18.71 7.50 9.86
CA GLU A 164 -20.11 7.18 9.54
C GLU A 164 -20.35 7.14 8.03
N GLY A 165 -19.83 8.12 7.29
CA GLY A 165 -19.92 8.15 5.82
C GLY A 165 -19.33 6.88 5.18
N VAL A 166 -18.13 6.46 5.63
CA VAL A 166 -17.51 5.22 5.13
C VAL A 166 -18.29 3.97 5.54
N MET A 167 -18.85 3.94 6.74
CA MET A 167 -19.66 2.79 7.20
C MET A 167 -20.90 2.58 6.31
N GLN A 168 -21.55 3.65 5.86
CA GLN A 168 -22.68 3.53 4.92
C GLN A 168 -22.23 2.96 3.57
N ILE A 169 -21.07 3.40 3.07
CA ILE A 169 -20.49 2.85 1.84
C ILE A 169 -20.20 1.35 2.01
N ILE A 170 -19.57 0.95 3.11
CA ILE A 170 -19.29 -0.45 3.45
C ILE A 170 -20.58 -1.27 3.46
N ARG A 171 -21.64 -0.77 4.11
CA ARG A 171 -22.95 -1.45 4.17
C ARG A 171 -23.56 -1.67 2.79
N ASN A 172 -23.42 -0.70 1.90
CA ASN A 172 -23.90 -0.80 0.53
C ASN A 172 -23.06 -1.80 -0.29
N LEU A 173 -21.74 -1.83 -0.09
CA LEU A 173 -20.80 -2.73 -0.77
C LEU A 173 -20.91 -4.19 -0.29
N SER A 174 -21.11 -4.40 1.01
CA SER A 174 -21.23 -5.73 1.62
C SER A 174 -22.58 -6.41 1.32
N GLY A 175 -23.48 -5.71 0.62
CA GLY A 175 -24.77 -6.26 0.23
C GLY A 175 -25.69 -6.53 1.41
N CYS A 176 -25.55 -5.78 2.52
CA CYS A 176 -26.55 -5.74 3.59
C CYS A 176 -27.86 -5.10 3.08
N LYS A 177 -28.56 -5.83 2.21
CA LYS A 177 -30.00 -5.75 2.09
C LYS A 177 -30.58 -6.52 3.28
N THR A 178 -31.46 -5.84 4.03
CA THR A 178 -32.40 -6.43 5.00
C THR A 178 -31.90 -6.64 6.43
N ILE A 179 -31.96 -5.60 7.26
CA ILE A 179 -33.03 -5.59 8.27
C ILE A 179 -33.90 -4.39 7.95
N SER A 180 -35.16 -4.72 7.69
CA SER A 180 -36.22 -3.90 7.14
C SER A 180 -36.44 -2.60 7.91
N TYR A 181 -36.68 -1.52 7.16
CA TYR A 181 -37.32 -0.28 7.62
C TYR A 181 -38.71 -0.49 8.27
N ASN A 182 -39.20 -1.74 8.36
CA ASN A 182 -40.48 -2.12 8.95
C ASN A 182 -40.50 -2.08 10.49
N VAL A 183 -39.36 -1.87 11.16
CA VAL A 183 -39.30 -1.72 12.62
C VAL A 183 -39.34 -0.24 13.05
N MET A 184 -39.21 0.71 12.12
CA MET A 184 -39.32 2.15 12.42
C MET A 184 -40.70 2.76 12.07
N LEU A 185 -41.68 1.95 11.66
CA LEU A 185 -43.01 2.42 11.23
C LEU A 185 -44.19 1.66 11.85
N ASN A 186 -44.06 1.10 13.05
CA ASN A 186 -45.24 0.66 13.82
C ASN A 186 -45.07 0.88 15.32
#